data_AF-A0A952ZXP4-F1
#
_entry.id   AF-A0A952ZXP4-F1
#
_cell.length_a   1.000
_cell.length_b   1.000
_cell.length_c   1.000
_cell.angle_alpha   90.00
_cell.angle_beta   90.00
_cell.angle_gamma   90.00
#
_symmetry.space_group_name_H-M   'P 1'
#
loop_
_entity.id
_entity.type
_entity.pdbx_description
1 polymer ?
#
loop_
_entity_poly.entity_id
_entity_poly.type
_entity_poly.pdbx_seq_one_letter_code
_entity_poly.pdbx_strand_id
1 'polypeptide(L)'
;MNRAPVDAAAKLERAKRRLYVAAQIGGWGAFLLFQFGVATTFGDPSKATRDATTESAIYWMIALMGLVLTHYARRFMESWGWKNMNWRALTPRVIGMAAVLAFLWCAVGYGYSYGIVGLAWPSKFNPVAVFFFSWINSLVVMFGWLSAYFFYHIFERLQRMQVEQLRLAASAKEAELRALKSQVNPHFLFNSLNSLRALIDEDAPRARESVTRLANMLRYSLQSGQLETVPFEDEVRIVEDYLALEQIRHESRLRVRWDIADDVRACGVPPMLLQTLAENAVKYGISARRGGGELVISAQLVEKELVIRVTNPGDLSQPASSAAAKAGSSTGVGLRNASERLRTAQTPLRRPRPSVAHGRAGRLRHGRSAHPLPGPPMKALLIDDERLARNELRRLLAAHKDIEIVGEAVDVEDALDKISALKPDLIFLDVQMPGADGFSLLEQLETTLPAVIFTTAYDEFAVKAFEFNALDYLLKPVDPNRLGAALEKLRLRAASGSPAEAAGRTRLSLEDKVFVREGDQCWFVPVKNIRLLESEGNYTRVHFDDNKPQLFRSLTAMEERLDAKHFFRANRKQVINLAWVDGIEPWFSGGLLVRLKGGLKVELSRRQAQDFRERMSL
;
A
#
# COMPACT_ATOMS: atom_id res chain seq x y z
N MET A 1 1.10 4.61 -14.00
CA MET A 1 0.15 4.26 -15.10
C MET A 1 -1.26 4.14 -14.52
N ASN A 2 -2.29 4.78 -15.12
CA ASN A 2 -3.67 4.63 -14.61
C ASN A 2 -4.81 4.79 -15.67
N ARG A 3 -4.55 4.50 -16.95
CA ARG A 3 -5.55 4.65 -18.04
C ARG A 3 -6.47 3.43 -18.24
N ALA A 4 -6.02 2.24 -17.83
CA ALA A 4 -6.72 0.96 -18.07
C ALA A 4 -8.21 0.90 -17.68
N PRO A 5 -8.67 1.38 -16.49
CA PRO A 5 -10.08 1.28 -16.12
C PRO A 5 -11.00 2.18 -16.96
N VAL A 6 -10.50 3.33 -17.43
CA VAL A 6 -11.26 4.28 -18.25
C VAL A 6 -11.54 3.69 -19.64
N ASP A 7 -10.52 3.10 -20.27
CA ASP A 7 -10.68 2.40 -21.55
C ASP A 7 -11.64 1.21 -21.47
N ALA A 8 -11.62 0.47 -20.35
CA ALA A 8 -12.53 -0.66 -20.14
C ALA A 8 -14.00 -0.21 -20.06
N ALA A 9 -14.29 0.85 -19.30
CA ALA A 9 -15.63 1.44 -19.20
C ALA A 9 -16.13 1.95 -20.57
N ALA A 10 -15.30 2.72 -21.28
CA ALA A 10 -15.64 3.25 -22.60
C ALA A 10 -15.85 2.15 -23.66
N LYS A 11 -15.07 1.05 -23.62
CA LYS A 11 -15.29 -0.13 -24.48
C LYS A 11 -16.62 -0.81 -24.18
N LEU A 12 -16.96 -0.99 -22.90
CA LEU A 12 -18.22 -1.60 -22.47
C LEU A 12 -19.45 -0.77 -22.90
N GLU A 13 -19.39 0.55 -22.79
CA GLU A 13 -20.48 1.43 -23.23
C GLU A 13 -20.65 1.39 -24.76
N ARG A 14 -19.56 1.45 -25.53
CA ARG A 14 -19.58 1.28 -26.99
C ARG A 14 -20.17 -0.07 -27.40
N ALA A 15 -19.84 -1.15 -26.67
CA ALA A 15 -20.42 -2.48 -26.90
C ALA A 15 -21.93 -2.50 -26.66
N LYS A 16 -22.43 -1.90 -25.55
CA LYS A 16 -23.87 -1.79 -25.27
C LYS A 16 -24.61 -0.95 -26.30
N ARG A 17 -24.00 0.14 -26.80
CA ARG A 17 -24.58 0.94 -27.89
C ARG A 17 -24.70 0.13 -29.19
N ARG A 18 -23.69 -0.69 -29.53
CA ARG A 18 -23.74 -1.62 -30.68
C ARG A 18 -24.82 -2.70 -30.49
N LEU A 19 -24.88 -3.34 -29.33
CA LEU A 19 -25.88 -4.36 -29.01
C LEU A 19 -27.32 -3.81 -29.12
N TYR A 20 -27.57 -2.61 -28.63
CA TYR A 20 -28.87 -1.93 -28.78
C TYR A 20 -29.27 -1.72 -30.25
N VAL A 21 -28.34 -1.24 -31.08
CA VAL A 21 -28.62 -1.01 -32.52
C VAL A 21 -28.83 -2.33 -33.26
N ALA A 22 -28.02 -3.34 -32.97
CA ALA A 22 -28.19 -4.68 -33.53
C ALA A 22 -29.53 -5.31 -33.12
N ALA A 23 -29.95 -5.17 -31.85
CA ALA A 23 -31.24 -5.63 -31.38
C ALA A 23 -32.41 -4.90 -32.08
N GLN A 24 -32.35 -3.56 -32.19
CA GLN A 24 -33.37 -2.76 -32.91
C GLN A 24 -33.52 -3.18 -34.37
N ILE A 25 -32.43 -3.24 -35.13
CA ILE A 25 -32.46 -3.60 -36.55
C ILE A 25 -32.88 -5.07 -36.72
N GLY A 26 -32.33 -5.98 -35.90
CA GLY A 26 -32.64 -7.40 -35.97
C GLY A 26 -34.08 -7.73 -35.61
N GLY A 27 -34.67 -7.06 -34.60
CA GLY A 27 -36.03 -7.30 -34.17
C GLY A 27 -37.09 -6.75 -35.12
N TRP A 28 -36.93 -5.51 -35.59
CA TRP A 28 -37.83 -4.95 -36.62
C TRP A 28 -37.62 -5.62 -37.98
N GLY A 29 -36.40 -6.10 -38.29
CA GLY A 29 -36.12 -6.96 -39.43
C GLY A 29 -36.80 -8.34 -39.32
N ALA A 30 -36.78 -8.97 -38.15
CA ALA A 30 -37.50 -10.23 -37.91
C ALA A 30 -39.03 -10.06 -38.02
N PHE A 31 -39.57 -8.95 -37.51
CA PHE A 31 -40.98 -8.59 -37.71
C PHE A 31 -41.31 -8.39 -39.21
N LEU A 32 -40.45 -7.69 -39.95
CA LEU A 32 -40.61 -7.49 -41.39
C LEU A 32 -40.57 -8.80 -42.18
N LEU A 33 -39.61 -9.69 -41.87
CA LEU A 33 -39.52 -11.02 -42.46
C LEU A 33 -40.74 -11.89 -42.12
N PHE A 34 -41.28 -11.79 -40.90
CA PHE A 34 -42.52 -12.45 -40.51
C PHE A 34 -43.71 -11.97 -41.34
N GLN A 35 -43.85 -10.65 -41.55
CA GLN A 35 -44.93 -10.09 -42.39
C GLN A 35 -44.82 -10.55 -43.85
N PHE A 36 -43.61 -10.58 -44.42
CA PHE A 36 -43.39 -11.17 -45.75
C PHE A 36 -43.70 -12.67 -45.79
N GLY A 37 -43.32 -13.44 -44.76
CA GLY A 37 -43.68 -14.85 -44.62
C GLY A 37 -45.20 -15.07 -44.64
N VAL A 38 -45.93 -14.32 -43.80
CA VAL A 38 -47.40 -14.35 -43.76
C VAL A 38 -48.00 -13.97 -45.12
N ALA A 39 -47.52 -12.90 -45.76
CA ALA A 39 -48.00 -12.48 -47.07
C ALA A 39 -47.77 -13.54 -48.17
N THR A 40 -46.60 -14.21 -48.18
CA THR A 40 -46.32 -15.29 -49.16
C THR A 40 -47.08 -16.59 -48.90
N THR A 41 -47.46 -16.88 -47.65
CA THR A 41 -48.16 -18.12 -47.28
C THR A 41 -49.69 -17.99 -47.32
N PHE A 42 -50.23 -16.79 -47.05
CA PHE A 42 -51.68 -16.55 -46.94
C PHE A 42 -52.22 -15.48 -47.91
N GLY A 43 -51.36 -14.88 -48.75
CA GLY A 43 -51.75 -13.93 -49.79
C GLY A 43 -52.49 -14.58 -50.96
N ASP A 44 -53.32 -13.80 -51.63
CA ASP A 44 -54.11 -14.20 -52.80
C ASP A 44 -53.23 -14.21 -54.07
N PRO A 45 -52.95 -15.38 -54.70
CA PRO A 45 -52.05 -15.45 -55.85
C PRO A 45 -52.56 -14.69 -57.09
N SER A 46 -53.84 -14.34 -57.15
CA SER A 46 -54.45 -13.70 -58.33
C SER A 46 -54.08 -12.23 -58.54
N LYS A 47 -53.41 -11.58 -57.57
CA LYS A 47 -53.14 -10.12 -57.54
C LYS A 47 -51.66 -9.73 -57.67
N ALA A 48 -50.80 -10.70 -57.93
CA ALA A 48 -49.41 -10.71 -57.46
C ALA A 48 -48.42 -9.65 -58.00
N THR A 49 -48.74 -8.83 -59.02
CA THR A 49 -47.72 -7.99 -59.71
C THR A 49 -47.76 -6.50 -59.37
N ARG A 50 -48.95 -5.86 -59.29
CA ARG A 50 -49.06 -4.42 -58.96
C ARG A 50 -49.29 -4.18 -57.47
N ASP A 51 -49.98 -5.11 -56.80
CA ASP A 51 -50.30 -4.98 -55.39
C ASP A 51 -49.09 -5.35 -54.51
N ALA A 52 -48.33 -6.40 -54.86
CA ALA A 52 -47.20 -6.89 -54.05
C ALA A 52 -46.08 -5.86 -53.83
N THR A 53 -45.80 -4.98 -54.79
CA THR A 53 -44.82 -3.88 -54.61
C THR A 53 -45.33 -2.80 -53.64
N THR A 54 -46.65 -2.57 -53.67
CA THR A 54 -47.36 -1.64 -52.78
C THR A 54 -47.43 -2.17 -51.35
N GLU A 55 -47.80 -3.45 -51.18
CA GLU A 55 -47.78 -4.16 -49.88
C GLU A 55 -46.37 -4.20 -49.29
N SER A 56 -45.36 -4.50 -50.11
CA SER A 56 -43.94 -4.46 -49.70
C SER A 56 -43.56 -3.09 -49.12
N ALA A 57 -43.93 -2.01 -49.81
CA ALA A 57 -43.65 -0.64 -49.34
C ALA A 57 -44.38 -0.32 -48.02
N ILE A 58 -45.61 -0.81 -47.84
CA ILE A 58 -46.36 -0.68 -46.58
C ILE A 58 -45.65 -1.42 -45.44
N TYR A 59 -45.20 -2.67 -45.63
CA TYR A 59 -44.49 -3.41 -44.59
C TYR A 59 -43.16 -2.76 -44.20
N TRP A 60 -42.38 -2.27 -45.18
CA TRP A 60 -41.15 -1.52 -44.93
C TRP A 60 -41.40 -0.24 -44.13
N MET A 61 -42.43 0.53 -44.48
CA MET A 61 -42.82 1.76 -43.77
C MET A 61 -43.30 1.46 -42.34
N ILE A 62 -44.10 0.41 -42.13
CA ILE A 62 -44.55 -0.05 -40.81
C ILE A 62 -43.35 -0.45 -39.93
N ALA A 63 -42.39 -1.21 -40.46
CA ALA A 63 -41.21 -1.63 -39.71
C ALA A 63 -40.28 -0.45 -39.37
N LEU A 64 -40.09 0.48 -40.32
CA LEU A 64 -39.31 1.71 -40.10
C LEU A 64 -39.95 2.61 -39.03
N MET A 65 -41.28 2.77 -39.07
CA MET A 65 -42.04 3.54 -38.07
C MET A 65 -41.94 2.90 -36.68
N GLY A 66 -41.96 1.56 -36.58
CA GLY A 66 -41.75 0.84 -35.32
C GLY A 66 -40.35 1.08 -34.71
N LEU A 67 -39.31 1.06 -35.55
CA LEU A 67 -37.94 1.37 -35.15
C LEU A 67 -37.81 2.82 -34.64
N VAL A 68 -38.41 3.79 -35.36
CA VAL A 68 -38.43 5.20 -34.98
C VAL A 68 -39.17 5.40 -33.65
N LEU A 69 -40.40 4.89 -33.53
CA LEU A 69 -41.23 5.02 -32.33
C LEU A 69 -40.54 4.44 -31.09
N THR A 70 -39.99 3.23 -31.19
CA THR A 70 -39.31 2.58 -30.04
C THR A 70 -37.95 3.22 -29.71
N HIS A 71 -37.26 3.84 -30.68
CA HIS A 71 -36.06 4.65 -30.41
C HIS A 71 -36.37 5.93 -29.64
N TYR A 72 -37.45 6.64 -29.98
CA TYR A 72 -37.86 7.84 -29.24
C TYR A 72 -38.49 7.50 -27.87
N ALA A 73 -39.29 6.43 -27.80
CA ALA A 73 -39.80 5.89 -26.53
C ALA A 73 -38.66 5.58 -25.55
N ARG A 74 -37.56 4.96 -26.03
CA ARG A 74 -36.36 4.75 -25.22
C ARG A 74 -35.86 6.06 -24.60
N ARG A 75 -35.67 7.12 -25.40
CA ARG A 75 -35.15 8.41 -24.89
C ARG A 75 -36.07 9.00 -23.82
N PHE A 76 -37.39 8.92 -24.01
CA PHE A 76 -38.38 9.33 -23.02
C PHE A 76 -38.23 8.54 -21.71
N MET A 77 -38.25 7.21 -21.77
CA MET A 77 -38.10 6.34 -20.59
C MET A 77 -36.75 6.51 -19.87
N GLU A 78 -35.69 6.89 -20.61
CA GLU A 78 -34.39 7.25 -20.04
C GLU A 78 -34.42 8.62 -19.34
N SER A 79 -35.02 9.66 -19.95
CA SER A 79 -35.14 10.99 -19.32
C SER A 79 -36.02 11.01 -18.06
N TRP A 80 -37.03 10.13 -17.98
CA TRP A 80 -37.87 9.95 -16.78
C TRP A 80 -37.32 8.88 -15.81
N GLY A 81 -36.12 8.34 -16.04
CA GLY A 81 -35.40 7.48 -15.08
C GLY A 81 -36.00 6.08 -14.84
N TRP A 82 -36.85 5.55 -15.75
CA TRP A 82 -37.65 4.34 -15.50
C TRP A 82 -36.83 3.09 -15.15
N LYS A 83 -35.56 3.02 -15.59
CA LYS A 83 -34.61 1.92 -15.29
C LYS A 83 -34.35 1.72 -13.78
N ASN A 84 -34.47 2.78 -12.99
CA ASN A 84 -34.20 2.75 -11.55
C ASN A 84 -35.45 2.41 -10.73
N MET A 85 -36.61 2.22 -11.37
CA MET A 85 -37.86 1.94 -10.67
C MET A 85 -37.96 0.49 -10.17
N ASN A 86 -38.80 0.31 -9.16
CA ASN A 86 -39.28 -0.99 -8.71
C ASN A 86 -40.36 -1.52 -9.66
N TRP A 87 -40.45 -2.85 -9.82
CA TRP A 87 -41.33 -3.49 -10.81
C TRP A 87 -42.79 -3.04 -10.70
N ARG A 88 -43.33 -2.91 -9.48
CA ARG A 88 -44.70 -2.42 -9.21
C ARG A 88 -44.99 -1.03 -9.81
N ALA A 89 -43.98 -0.15 -9.87
CA ALA A 89 -44.11 1.18 -10.47
C ALA A 89 -43.82 1.17 -11.99
N LEU A 90 -43.00 0.23 -12.45
CA LEU A 90 -42.59 0.10 -13.85
C LEU A 90 -43.67 -0.54 -14.73
N THR A 91 -44.26 -1.66 -14.31
CA THR A 91 -45.25 -2.43 -15.10
C THR A 91 -46.41 -1.59 -15.66
N PRO A 92 -47.16 -0.79 -14.87
CA PRO A 92 -48.26 0.03 -15.41
C PRO A 92 -47.78 1.12 -16.38
N ARG A 93 -46.56 1.65 -16.17
CA ARG A 93 -45.94 2.64 -17.07
C ARG A 93 -45.53 2.01 -18.41
N VAL A 94 -45.02 0.78 -18.38
CA VAL A 94 -44.70 0.00 -19.60
C VAL A 94 -45.97 -0.35 -20.39
N ILE A 95 -47.05 -0.75 -19.72
CA ILE A 95 -48.35 -1.03 -20.37
C ILE A 95 -48.91 0.26 -21.01
N GLY A 96 -48.93 1.38 -20.28
CA GLY A 96 -49.39 2.67 -20.81
C GLY A 96 -48.56 3.15 -22.00
N MET A 97 -47.22 3.03 -21.95
CA MET A 97 -46.35 3.34 -23.08
C MET A 97 -46.60 2.40 -24.27
N ALA A 98 -46.75 1.10 -24.06
CA ALA A 98 -47.07 0.14 -25.12
C ALA A 98 -48.38 0.50 -25.84
N ALA A 99 -49.42 0.86 -25.08
CA ALA A 99 -50.72 1.28 -25.62
C ALA A 99 -50.62 2.55 -26.48
N VAL A 100 -49.85 3.56 -26.04
CA VAL A 100 -49.62 4.81 -26.81
C VAL A 100 -48.81 4.53 -28.07
N LEU A 101 -47.72 3.76 -28.00
CA LEU A 101 -46.90 3.43 -29.17
C LEU A 101 -47.69 2.58 -30.19
N ALA A 102 -48.49 1.63 -29.72
CA ALA A 102 -49.38 0.84 -30.57
C ALA A 102 -50.42 1.73 -31.26
N PHE A 103 -51.00 2.71 -30.56
CA PHE A 103 -51.97 3.63 -31.15
C PHE A 103 -51.34 4.46 -32.27
N LEU A 104 -50.16 5.06 -32.02
CA LEU A 104 -49.43 5.85 -33.00
C LEU A 104 -49.02 5.01 -34.22
N TRP A 105 -48.55 3.78 -33.99
CA TRP A 105 -48.13 2.87 -35.05
C TRP A 105 -49.32 2.41 -35.92
N CYS A 106 -50.47 2.08 -35.33
CA CYS A 106 -51.70 1.84 -36.08
C CYS A 106 -52.18 3.08 -36.83
N ALA A 107 -52.22 4.26 -36.18
CA ALA A 107 -52.72 5.50 -36.79
C ALA A 107 -51.91 5.89 -38.03
N VAL A 108 -50.58 5.80 -37.96
CA VAL A 108 -49.70 6.05 -39.11
C VAL A 108 -49.84 4.94 -40.16
N GLY A 109 -49.85 3.67 -39.76
CA GLY A 109 -49.99 2.54 -40.68
C GLY A 109 -51.28 2.60 -41.51
N TYR A 110 -52.41 2.86 -40.87
CA TYR A 110 -53.71 3.05 -41.53
C TYR A 110 -53.75 4.35 -42.34
N GLY A 111 -53.27 5.48 -41.79
CA GLY A 111 -53.23 6.76 -42.49
C GLY A 111 -52.39 6.73 -43.77
N TYR A 112 -51.27 6.00 -43.77
CA TYR A 112 -50.48 5.76 -44.97
C TYR A 112 -51.22 4.85 -45.95
N SER A 113 -51.70 3.68 -45.50
CA SER A 113 -52.26 2.65 -46.38
C SER A 113 -53.56 3.09 -47.07
N TYR A 114 -54.44 3.78 -46.35
CA TYR A 114 -55.75 4.20 -46.87
C TYR A 114 -55.78 5.67 -47.31
N GLY A 115 -54.93 6.54 -46.74
CA GLY A 115 -54.91 7.97 -47.04
C GLY A 115 -53.85 8.41 -48.06
N ILE A 116 -52.64 7.83 -48.01
CA ILE A 116 -51.51 8.23 -48.89
C ILE A 116 -51.40 7.29 -50.10
N VAL A 117 -51.47 5.97 -49.87
CA VAL A 117 -51.46 4.95 -50.93
C VAL A 117 -52.84 4.83 -51.59
N GLY A 118 -53.91 5.22 -50.90
CA GLY A 118 -55.26 5.24 -51.44
C GLY A 118 -55.88 3.84 -51.65
N LEU A 119 -55.47 2.84 -50.88
CA LEU A 119 -56.07 1.50 -50.97
C LEU A 119 -57.58 1.57 -50.67
N ALA A 120 -58.38 0.86 -51.46
CA ALA A 120 -59.79 0.68 -51.16
C ALA A 120 -59.97 -0.09 -49.84
N TRP A 121 -60.94 0.29 -49.01
CA TRP A 121 -61.23 -0.40 -47.75
C TRP A 121 -61.73 -1.83 -48.02
N PRO A 122 -60.97 -2.89 -47.66
CA PRO A 122 -61.25 -4.25 -48.14
C PRO A 122 -62.23 -5.02 -47.23
N SER A 123 -62.55 -4.47 -46.06
CA SER A 123 -63.26 -5.19 -44.99
C SER A 123 -64.75 -4.84 -44.97
N LYS A 124 -65.59 -5.88 -44.79
CA LYS A 124 -67.03 -5.70 -44.54
C LYS A 124 -67.33 -5.12 -43.15
N PHE A 125 -66.32 -4.98 -42.29
CA PHE A 125 -66.44 -4.43 -40.94
C PHE A 125 -66.11 -2.93 -40.89
N ASN A 126 -66.71 -2.23 -39.92
CA ASN A 126 -66.51 -0.80 -39.69
C ASN A 126 -65.02 -0.47 -39.41
N PRO A 127 -64.44 0.57 -40.04
CA PRO A 127 -63.05 0.98 -39.83
C PRO A 127 -62.64 1.19 -38.38
N VAL A 128 -63.51 1.72 -37.53
CA VAL A 128 -63.24 1.95 -36.10
C VAL A 128 -63.03 0.62 -35.36
N ALA A 129 -63.84 -0.41 -35.66
CA ALA A 129 -63.71 -1.72 -35.05
C ALA A 129 -62.43 -2.44 -35.51
N VAL A 130 -62.14 -2.40 -36.81
CA VAL A 130 -60.93 -3.01 -37.39
C VAL A 130 -59.66 -2.33 -36.89
N PHE A 131 -59.68 -0.99 -36.73
CA PHE A 131 -58.62 -0.24 -36.08
C PHE A 131 -58.44 -0.64 -34.62
N PHE A 132 -59.53 -0.78 -33.84
CA PHE A 132 -59.47 -1.18 -32.43
C PHE A 132 -58.86 -2.57 -32.23
N PHE A 133 -59.25 -3.56 -33.04
CA PHE A 133 -58.61 -4.89 -33.01
C PHE A 133 -57.14 -4.83 -33.45
N SER A 134 -56.80 -4.02 -34.45
CA SER A 134 -55.41 -3.81 -34.89
C SER A 134 -54.55 -3.16 -33.80
N TRP A 135 -55.12 -2.24 -33.03
CA TRP A 135 -54.49 -1.59 -31.89
C TRP A 135 -54.21 -2.57 -30.75
N ILE A 136 -55.16 -3.44 -30.41
CA ILE A 136 -54.97 -4.51 -29.41
C ILE A 136 -53.86 -5.48 -29.83
N ASN A 137 -53.84 -5.92 -31.09
CA ASN A 137 -52.77 -6.78 -31.61
C ASN A 137 -51.40 -6.07 -31.56
N SER A 138 -51.36 -4.81 -31.97
CA SER A 138 -50.17 -3.96 -31.92
C SER A 138 -49.66 -3.68 -30.50
N LEU A 139 -50.55 -3.64 -29.51
CA LEU A 139 -50.19 -3.52 -28.09
C LEU A 139 -49.38 -4.72 -27.64
N VAL A 140 -49.69 -5.94 -28.10
CA VAL A 140 -48.88 -7.15 -27.79
C VAL A 140 -47.45 -7.01 -28.32
N VAL A 141 -47.28 -6.56 -29.57
CA VAL A 141 -45.96 -6.32 -30.20
C VAL A 141 -45.16 -5.28 -29.40
N MET A 142 -45.77 -4.12 -29.13
CA MET A 142 -45.10 -3.02 -28.41
C MET A 142 -44.81 -3.39 -26.94
N PHE A 143 -45.71 -4.09 -26.27
CA PHE A 143 -45.52 -4.56 -24.90
C PHE A 143 -44.41 -5.62 -24.80
N GLY A 144 -44.37 -6.57 -25.74
CA GLY A 144 -43.28 -7.55 -25.84
C GLY A 144 -41.92 -6.87 -26.05
N TRP A 145 -41.88 -5.86 -26.94
CA TRP A 145 -40.66 -5.09 -27.21
C TRP A 145 -40.13 -4.34 -25.99
N LEU A 146 -41.01 -3.58 -25.30
CA LEU A 146 -40.64 -2.87 -24.09
C LEU A 146 -40.29 -3.82 -22.94
N SER A 147 -40.98 -4.97 -22.84
CA SER A 147 -40.68 -6.00 -21.84
C SER A 147 -39.30 -6.60 -22.05
N ALA A 148 -38.90 -6.91 -23.29
CA ALA A 148 -37.54 -7.38 -23.60
C ALA A 148 -36.47 -6.33 -23.24
N TYR A 149 -36.73 -5.05 -23.56
CA TYR A 149 -35.84 -3.93 -23.20
C TYR A 149 -35.65 -3.80 -21.67
N PHE A 150 -36.72 -3.88 -20.88
CA PHE A 150 -36.63 -3.80 -19.43
C PHE A 150 -36.10 -5.07 -18.78
N PHE A 151 -36.41 -6.26 -19.32
CA PHE A 151 -35.84 -7.53 -18.87
C PHE A 151 -34.30 -7.50 -18.93
N TYR A 152 -33.72 -7.04 -20.05
CA TYR A 152 -32.27 -6.86 -20.18
C TYR A 152 -31.69 -5.95 -19.07
N HIS A 153 -32.31 -4.79 -18.81
CA HIS A 153 -31.83 -3.85 -17.79
C HIS A 153 -32.01 -4.36 -16.36
N ILE A 154 -33.08 -5.11 -16.08
CA ILE A 154 -33.31 -5.74 -14.77
C ILE A 154 -32.29 -6.87 -14.54
N PHE A 155 -32.04 -7.69 -15.55
CA PHE A 155 -31.02 -8.75 -15.50
C PHE A 155 -29.62 -8.17 -15.31
N GLU A 156 -29.25 -7.12 -16.06
CA GLU A 156 -27.98 -6.40 -15.87
C GLU A 156 -27.85 -5.82 -14.45
N ARG A 157 -28.94 -5.26 -13.89
CA ARG A 157 -28.97 -4.73 -12.52
C ARG A 157 -28.75 -5.84 -11.49
N LEU A 158 -29.39 -7.00 -11.66
CA LEU A 158 -29.21 -8.17 -10.78
C LEU A 158 -27.77 -8.69 -10.82
N GLN A 159 -27.19 -8.86 -12.00
CA GLN A 159 -25.79 -9.30 -12.15
C GLN A 159 -24.80 -8.32 -11.50
N ARG A 160 -24.99 -7.00 -11.69
CA ARG A 160 -24.14 -5.97 -11.05
C ARG A 160 -24.17 -6.09 -9.53
N MET A 161 -25.36 -6.19 -8.92
CA MET A 161 -25.50 -6.32 -7.47
C MET A 161 -24.85 -7.60 -6.92
N GLN A 162 -24.96 -8.72 -7.64
CA GLN A 162 -24.28 -9.98 -7.27
C GLN A 162 -22.75 -9.83 -7.29
N VAL A 163 -22.18 -9.24 -8.33
CA VAL A 163 -20.73 -9.00 -8.43
C VAL A 163 -20.24 -8.02 -7.35
N GLU A 164 -21.05 -7.02 -7.01
CA GLU A 164 -20.75 -6.06 -5.94
C GLU A 164 -20.78 -6.71 -4.54
N GLN A 165 -21.79 -7.53 -4.24
CA GLN A 165 -21.84 -8.32 -3.00
C GLN A 165 -20.65 -9.28 -2.87
N LEU A 166 -20.28 -9.99 -3.95
CA LEU A 166 -19.12 -10.90 -3.96
C LEU A 166 -17.80 -10.15 -3.71
N ARG A 167 -17.64 -8.94 -4.26
CA ARG A 167 -16.47 -8.08 -4.00
C ARG A 167 -16.40 -7.61 -2.55
N LEU A 168 -17.52 -7.17 -1.98
CA LEU A 168 -17.60 -6.76 -0.58
C LEU A 168 -17.23 -7.93 0.34
N ALA A 169 -17.84 -9.10 0.13
CA ALA A 169 -17.53 -10.31 0.90
C ALA A 169 -16.06 -10.73 0.80
N ALA A 170 -15.46 -10.69 -0.40
CA ALA A 170 -14.05 -10.98 -0.61
C ALA A 170 -13.14 -9.99 0.14
N SER A 171 -13.44 -8.68 0.07
CA SER A 171 -12.65 -7.65 0.76
C SER A 171 -12.74 -7.77 2.30
N ALA A 172 -13.91 -8.15 2.82
CA ALA A 172 -14.08 -8.41 4.25
C ALA A 172 -13.28 -9.64 4.71
N LYS A 173 -13.32 -10.74 3.94
CA LYS A 173 -12.50 -11.94 4.22
C LYS A 173 -11.00 -11.66 4.11
N GLU A 174 -10.57 -10.80 3.19
CA GLU A 174 -9.16 -10.42 3.10
C GLU A 174 -8.73 -9.57 4.31
N ALA A 175 -9.56 -8.61 4.75
CA ALA A 175 -9.30 -7.82 5.96
C ALA A 175 -9.24 -8.69 7.22
N GLU A 176 -10.16 -9.65 7.36
CA GLU A 176 -10.17 -10.67 8.43
C GLU A 176 -8.88 -11.50 8.44
N LEU A 177 -8.45 -12.02 7.29
CA LEU A 177 -7.22 -12.79 7.15
C LEU A 177 -5.95 -11.96 7.43
N ARG A 178 -5.93 -10.68 7.03
CA ARG A 178 -4.84 -9.74 7.36
C ARG A 178 -4.79 -9.47 8.87
N ALA A 179 -5.94 -9.24 9.51
CA ALA A 179 -6.03 -9.04 10.95
C ALA A 179 -5.58 -10.28 11.75
N LEU A 180 -6.00 -11.48 11.32
CA LEU A 180 -5.59 -12.74 11.94
C LEU A 180 -4.06 -12.97 11.81
N LYS A 181 -3.49 -12.77 10.60
CA LYS A 181 -2.04 -12.85 10.38
C LYS A 181 -1.25 -11.84 11.23
N SER A 182 -1.82 -10.66 11.47
CA SER A 182 -1.19 -9.60 12.27
C SER A 182 -1.16 -9.87 13.78
N GLN A 183 -1.78 -10.94 14.30
CA GLN A 183 -1.72 -11.29 15.72
C GLN A 183 -0.36 -11.89 16.12
N VAL A 184 0.40 -12.42 15.16
CA VAL A 184 1.75 -12.92 15.37
C VAL A 184 2.74 -11.80 15.02
N ASN A 185 3.32 -11.13 16.02
CA ASN A 185 4.33 -10.08 15.83
C ASN A 185 5.62 -10.69 15.23
N PRO A 186 5.94 -10.50 13.92
CA PRO A 186 7.03 -11.21 13.29
C PRO A 186 8.39 -10.74 13.80
N HIS A 187 8.52 -9.45 14.12
CA HIS A 187 9.74 -8.83 14.63
C HIS A 187 10.16 -9.45 15.98
N PHE A 188 9.20 -9.64 16.89
CA PHE A 188 9.49 -10.32 18.16
C PHE A 188 10.02 -11.74 17.93
N LEU A 189 9.46 -12.49 16.97
CA LEU A 189 9.93 -13.84 16.64
C LEU A 189 11.34 -13.84 16.03
N PHE A 190 11.59 -13.00 15.02
CA PHE A 190 12.91 -12.92 14.38
C PHE A 190 13.99 -12.47 15.36
N ASN A 191 13.70 -11.49 16.22
CA ASN A 191 14.65 -11.05 17.25
C ASN A 191 14.87 -12.14 18.29
N SER A 192 13.82 -12.79 18.80
CA SER A 192 13.95 -13.93 19.73
C SER A 192 14.81 -15.04 19.13
N LEU A 193 14.62 -15.37 17.84
CA LEU A 193 15.42 -16.36 17.13
C LEU A 193 16.88 -15.92 16.91
N ASN A 194 17.15 -14.63 16.71
CA ASN A 194 18.49 -14.09 16.59
C ASN A 194 19.25 -14.12 17.93
N SER A 195 18.64 -13.64 19.02
CA SER A 195 19.22 -13.71 20.36
C SER A 195 19.44 -15.17 20.79
N LEU A 196 18.49 -16.06 20.48
CA LEU A 196 18.63 -17.52 20.66
C LEU A 196 19.83 -18.09 19.92
N ARG A 197 20.01 -17.73 18.65
CA ARG A 197 21.08 -18.24 17.79
C ARG A 197 22.46 -17.87 18.34
N ALA A 198 22.64 -16.65 18.82
CA ALA A 198 23.87 -16.24 19.50
C ALA A 198 24.06 -16.96 20.84
N LEU A 199 22.97 -17.12 21.62
CA LEU A 199 23.00 -17.82 22.91
C LEU A 199 23.34 -19.31 22.79
N ILE A 200 23.10 -19.98 21.65
CA ILE A 200 23.51 -21.38 21.44
C ILE A 200 25.03 -21.56 21.57
N ASP A 201 25.81 -20.56 21.15
CA ASP A 201 27.28 -20.60 21.20
C ASP A 201 27.85 -20.11 22.55
N GLU A 202 27.12 -19.27 23.31
CA GLU A 202 27.50 -18.83 24.66
C GLU A 202 27.02 -19.83 25.76
N ASP A 203 25.74 -20.21 25.77
CA ASP A 203 25.09 -21.05 26.78
C ASP A 203 24.01 -21.96 26.15
N ALA A 204 24.47 -23.07 25.57
CA ALA A 204 23.59 -24.06 24.92
C ALA A 204 22.47 -24.63 25.84
N PRO A 205 22.66 -24.85 27.17
CA PRO A 205 21.55 -25.09 28.11
C PRO A 205 20.47 -24.01 28.10
N ARG A 206 20.84 -22.75 28.35
CA ARG A 206 19.88 -21.62 28.46
C ARG A 206 19.19 -21.31 27.13
N ALA A 207 19.88 -21.51 26.01
CA ALA A 207 19.28 -21.45 24.68
C ALA A 207 18.14 -22.47 24.49
N ARG A 208 18.26 -23.69 25.01
CA ARG A 208 17.23 -24.74 24.87
C ARG A 208 15.99 -24.49 25.70
N GLU A 209 16.20 -23.97 26.91
CA GLU A 209 15.09 -23.48 27.73
C GLU A 209 14.34 -22.38 26.97
N SER A 210 15.09 -21.41 26.44
CA SER A 210 14.55 -20.26 25.71
C SER A 210 13.81 -20.65 24.41
N VAL A 211 14.27 -21.67 23.67
CA VAL A 211 13.52 -22.27 22.54
C VAL A 211 12.19 -22.86 23.02
N THR A 212 12.17 -23.48 24.20
CA THR A 212 10.94 -24.04 24.80
C THR A 212 9.95 -22.92 25.16
N ARG A 213 10.44 -21.83 25.77
CA ARG A 213 9.64 -20.63 26.11
C ARG A 213 9.03 -19.99 24.85
N LEU A 214 9.83 -19.82 23.79
CA LEU A 214 9.33 -19.30 22.50
C LEU A 214 8.26 -20.21 21.86
N ALA A 215 8.44 -21.53 21.96
CA ALA A 215 7.45 -22.50 21.46
C ALA A 215 6.15 -22.50 22.28
N ASN A 216 6.21 -22.28 23.60
CA ASN A 216 5.04 -22.09 24.45
C ASN A 216 4.26 -20.83 24.05
N MET A 217 4.95 -19.69 23.91
CA MET A 217 4.36 -18.42 23.48
C MET A 217 3.65 -18.55 22.13
N LEU A 218 4.31 -19.16 21.13
CA LEU A 218 3.72 -19.41 19.81
C LEU A 218 2.46 -20.26 19.89
N ARG A 219 2.51 -21.38 20.63
CA ARG A 219 1.36 -22.26 20.83
C ARG A 219 0.20 -21.52 21.50
N TYR A 220 0.48 -20.73 22.54
CA TYR A 220 -0.53 -19.99 23.27
C TYR A 220 -1.15 -18.85 22.45
N SER A 221 -0.35 -18.08 21.71
CA SER A 221 -0.85 -17.05 20.78
C SER A 221 -1.82 -17.66 19.74
N LEU A 222 -1.49 -18.83 19.18
CA LEU A 222 -2.33 -19.51 18.19
C LEU A 222 -3.60 -20.17 18.78
N GLN A 223 -3.58 -20.58 20.06
CA GLN A 223 -4.71 -21.26 20.71
C GLN A 223 -5.65 -20.30 21.46
N SER A 224 -5.10 -19.28 22.12
CA SER A 224 -5.85 -18.33 22.96
C SER A 224 -6.79 -17.43 22.15
N GLY A 225 -6.50 -17.17 20.87
CA GLY A 225 -7.39 -16.44 19.96
C GLY A 225 -8.75 -17.10 19.67
N GLN A 226 -8.99 -18.31 20.18
CA GLN A 226 -10.28 -19.04 20.09
C GLN A 226 -11.07 -19.06 21.41
N LEU A 227 -10.57 -18.41 22.47
CA LEU A 227 -11.16 -18.43 23.81
C LEU A 227 -11.65 -17.02 24.22
N GLU A 228 -12.82 -16.94 24.86
CA GLU A 228 -13.34 -15.67 25.39
C GLU A 228 -12.56 -15.20 26.63
N THR A 229 -12.21 -16.15 27.51
CA THR A 229 -11.35 -15.92 28.68
C THR A 229 -10.42 -17.11 28.93
N VAL A 230 -9.34 -16.83 29.65
CA VAL A 230 -8.29 -17.76 30.07
C VAL A 230 -8.00 -17.58 31.57
N PRO A 231 -7.47 -18.59 32.29
CA PRO A 231 -6.93 -18.40 33.63
C PRO A 231 -5.86 -17.30 33.66
N PHE A 232 -5.89 -16.43 34.68
CA PHE A 232 -4.84 -15.42 34.87
C PHE A 232 -3.44 -16.06 35.00
N GLU A 233 -3.35 -17.22 35.65
CA GLU A 233 -2.11 -18.03 35.71
C GLU A 233 -1.52 -18.39 34.34
N ASP A 234 -2.36 -18.62 33.32
CA ASP A 234 -1.89 -18.94 31.96
C ASP A 234 -1.33 -17.70 31.24
N GLU A 235 -1.94 -16.52 31.45
CA GLU A 235 -1.36 -15.24 31.00
C GLU A 235 -0.04 -14.94 31.73
N VAL A 236 0.02 -15.14 33.05
CA VAL A 236 1.23 -14.91 33.87
C VAL A 236 2.39 -15.76 33.36
N ARG A 237 2.22 -17.07 33.23
CA ARG A 237 3.26 -17.99 32.73
C ARG A 237 3.77 -17.61 31.33
N ILE A 238 2.90 -17.10 30.46
CA ILE A 238 3.28 -16.68 29.10
C ILE A 238 4.00 -15.33 29.10
N VAL A 239 3.68 -14.45 30.04
CA VAL A 239 4.43 -13.21 30.27
C VAL A 239 5.75 -13.46 30.98
N GLU A 240 5.87 -14.49 31.83
CA GLU A 240 7.16 -14.99 32.32
C GLU A 240 8.03 -15.52 31.17
N ASP A 241 7.47 -16.33 30.27
CA ASP A 241 8.18 -16.82 29.07
C ASP A 241 8.63 -15.66 28.14
N TYR A 242 7.77 -14.65 27.96
CA TYR A 242 8.11 -13.41 27.22
C TYR A 242 9.22 -12.61 27.89
N LEU A 243 9.10 -12.31 29.19
CA LEU A 243 10.04 -11.47 29.91
C LEU A 243 11.40 -12.17 30.11
N ALA A 244 11.43 -13.50 30.21
CA ALA A 244 12.68 -14.26 30.20
C ALA A 244 13.43 -14.14 28.86
N LEU A 245 12.71 -14.08 27.74
CA LEU A 245 13.30 -13.84 26.41
C LEU A 245 13.77 -12.38 26.26
N GLU A 246 12.98 -11.39 26.69
CA GLU A 246 13.41 -9.98 26.69
C GLU A 246 14.62 -9.75 27.62
N GLN A 247 14.69 -10.43 28.78
CA GLN A 247 15.86 -10.37 29.69
C GLN A 247 17.15 -10.93 29.07
N ILE A 248 17.07 -11.80 28.06
CA ILE A 248 18.25 -12.24 27.29
C ILE A 248 18.76 -11.13 26.36
N ARG A 249 17.87 -10.27 25.84
CA ARG A 249 18.26 -9.12 25.00
C ARG A 249 18.70 -7.89 25.81
N HIS A 250 18.04 -7.62 26.94
CA HIS A 250 18.28 -6.40 27.77
C HIS A 250 19.22 -6.62 28.97
N GLU A 251 19.55 -7.86 29.30
CA GLU A 251 20.43 -8.22 30.41
C GLU A 251 20.00 -7.55 31.74
N SER A 252 20.91 -6.86 32.44
CA SER A 252 20.64 -6.21 33.73
C SER A 252 19.74 -4.95 33.65
N ARG A 253 19.41 -4.48 32.44
CA ARG A 253 18.56 -3.29 32.22
C ARG A 253 17.07 -3.57 32.43
N LEU A 254 16.62 -4.83 32.31
CA LEU A 254 15.22 -5.24 32.56
C LEU A 254 15.13 -6.06 33.85
N ARG A 255 14.86 -5.39 34.97
CA ARG A 255 14.46 -6.07 36.21
C ARG A 255 12.94 -6.28 36.20
N VAL A 256 12.47 -7.40 36.71
CA VAL A 256 11.04 -7.73 36.80
C VAL A 256 10.71 -8.15 38.22
N ARG A 257 9.68 -7.54 38.80
CA ARG A 257 9.12 -7.90 40.10
C ARG A 257 7.68 -8.33 39.93
N TRP A 258 7.34 -9.47 40.52
CA TRP A 258 5.99 -10.02 40.55
C TRP A 258 5.41 -9.85 41.96
N ASP A 259 4.15 -9.41 42.03
CA ASP A 259 3.42 -9.14 43.27
C ASP A 259 1.95 -9.59 43.08
N ILE A 260 1.79 -10.91 42.90
CA ILE A 260 0.52 -11.56 42.52
C ILE A 260 0.02 -12.38 43.70
N ALA A 261 -1.18 -12.06 44.19
CA ALA A 261 -1.85 -12.87 45.20
C ALA A 261 -2.32 -14.21 44.62
N ASP A 262 -2.25 -15.29 45.41
CA ASP A 262 -2.53 -16.64 44.90
C ASP A 262 -4.04 -16.90 44.64
N ASP A 263 -4.92 -16.09 45.22
CA ASP A 263 -6.37 -16.15 44.98
C ASP A 263 -6.75 -15.68 43.57
N VAL A 264 -6.06 -14.65 43.04
CA VAL A 264 -6.36 -14.10 41.71
C VAL A 264 -5.83 -14.93 40.53
N ARG A 265 -4.89 -15.86 40.77
CA ARG A 265 -4.40 -16.82 39.75
C ARG A 265 -5.56 -17.64 39.12
N ALA A 266 -6.61 -17.86 39.91
CA ALA A 266 -7.81 -18.59 39.52
C ALA A 266 -8.88 -17.74 38.80
N CYS A 267 -8.70 -16.42 38.66
CA CYS A 267 -9.63 -15.58 37.91
C CYS A 267 -9.58 -15.87 36.39
N GLY A 268 -10.66 -15.53 35.69
CA GLY A 268 -10.72 -15.52 34.23
C GLY A 268 -10.42 -14.11 33.70
N VAL A 269 -9.57 -14.01 32.69
CA VAL A 269 -9.20 -12.76 32.02
C VAL A 269 -9.29 -12.91 30.49
N PRO A 270 -9.50 -11.83 29.73
CA PRO A 270 -9.35 -11.88 28.27
C PRO A 270 -7.93 -12.31 27.86
N PRO A 271 -7.77 -13.16 26.84
CA PRO A 271 -6.45 -13.57 26.37
C PRO A 271 -5.67 -12.42 25.72
N MET A 272 -4.34 -12.51 25.83
CA MET A 272 -3.34 -11.50 25.48
C MET A 272 -3.41 -10.20 26.30
N LEU A 273 -4.19 -10.13 27.39
CA LEU A 273 -4.35 -8.90 28.18
C LEU A 273 -3.06 -8.51 28.90
N LEU A 274 -2.49 -9.41 29.71
CA LEU A 274 -1.26 -9.14 30.46
C LEU A 274 -0.09 -9.04 29.50
N GLN A 275 -0.04 -9.89 28.46
CA GLN A 275 1.00 -9.82 27.44
C GLN A 275 0.99 -8.46 26.71
N THR A 276 -0.18 -7.94 26.33
CA THR A 276 -0.27 -6.60 25.71
C THR A 276 0.28 -5.52 26.63
N LEU A 277 -0.04 -5.56 27.93
CA LEU A 277 0.45 -4.57 28.89
C LEU A 277 1.98 -4.69 29.11
N ALA A 278 2.50 -5.91 29.24
CA ALA A 278 3.93 -6.16 29.43
C ALA A 278 4.77 -5.78 28.18
N GLU A 279 4.32 -6.14 26.98
CA GLU A 279 5.01 -5.77 25.73
C GLU A 279 5.08 -4.25 25.56
N ASN A 280 3.99 -3.53 25.83
CA ASN A 280 3.99 -2.06 25.79
C ASN A 280 4.95 -1.45 26.84
N ALA A 281 4.96 -1.98 28.07
CA ALA A 281 5.80 -1.49 29.15
C ALA A 281 7.31 -1.72 28.88
N VAL A 282 7.69 -2.86 28.30
CA VAL A 282 9.09 -3.14 27.90
C VAL A 282 9.49 -2.32 26.67
N LYS A 283 8.65 -2.30 25.62
CA LYS A 283 8.98 -1.67 24.33
C LYS A 283 9.03 -0.14 24.40
N TYR A 284 8.03 0.49 25.02
CA TYR A 284 7.92 1.96 25.05
C TYR A 284 8.39 2.57 26.38
N GLY A 285 8.46 1.79 27.46
CA GLY A 285 8.94 2.21 28.77
C GLY A 285 10.42 1.90 28.99
N ILE A 286 10.74 0.61 29.20
CA ILE A 286 12.08 0.18 29.63
C ILE A 286 13.13 0.40 28.52
N SER A 287 12.84 -0.01 27.29
CA SER A 287 13.77 0.07 26.16
C SER A 287 14.14 1.50 25.78
N ALA A 288 13.24 2.46 26.02
CA ALA A 288 13.44 3.88 25.75
C ALA A 288 14.37 4.59 26.78
N ARG A 289 14.87 3.88 27.81
CA ARG A 289 15.71 4.44 28.87
C ARG A 289 17.10 3.79 28.86
N ARG A 290 18.16 4.60 28.70
CA ARG A 290 19.56 4.11 28.73
C ARG A 290 19.85 3.24 29.97
N GLY A 291 19.52 3.74 31.17
CA GLY A 291 19.68 3.00 32.43
C GLY A 291 18.70 1.84 32.67
N GLY A 292 17.79 1.54 31.74
CA GLY A 292 16.75 0.51 31.91
C GLY A 292 15.71 0.87 32.98
N GLY A 293 15.19 -0.14 33.67
CA GLY A 293 14.21 0.03 34.74
C GLY A 293 13.78 -1.28 35.42
N GLU A 294 12.84 -1.14 36.36
CA GLU A 294 12.13 -2.26 36.99
C GLU A 294 10.68 -2.28 36.49
N LEU A 295 10.25 -3.41 35.94
CA LEU A 295 8.87 -3.70 35.58
C LEU A 295 8.18 -4.38 36.77
N VAL A 296 7.21 -3.72 37.40
CA VAL A 296 6.43 -4.28 38.51
C VAL A 296 5.09 -4.75 37.98
N ILE A 297 4.83 -6.05 38.03
CA ILE A 297 3.55 -6.67 37.69
C ILE A 297 2.88 -7.11 38.99
N SER A 298 1.74 -6.50 39.29
CA SER A 298 0.96 -6.74 40.51
C SER A 298 -0.48 -7.12 40.18
N ALA A 299 -1.06 -8.03 40.96
CA ALA A 299 -2.46 -8.43 40.80
C ALA A 299 -3.10 -8.82 42.13
N GLN A 300 -4.26 -8.25 42.42
CA GLN A 300 -4.98 -8.41 43.68
C GLN A 300 -6.50 -8.30 43.49
N LEU A 301 -7.28 -8.94 44.37
CA LEU A 301 -8.74 -8.84 44.38
C LEU A 301 -9.18 -7.68 45.27
N VAL A 302 -9.93 -6.71 44.72
CA VAL A 302 -10.44 -5.53 45.46
C VAL A 302 -11.93 -5.42 45.21
N GLU A 303 -12.75 -5.45 46.26
CA GLU A 303 -14.22 -5.31 46.18
C GLU A 303 -14.91 -6.29 45.19
N LYS A 304 -14.28 -7.46 44.95
CA LYS A 304 -14.61 -8.51 43.97
C LYS A 304 -14.17 -8.24 42.51
N GLU A 305 -13.55 -7.10 42.23
CA GLU A 305 -12.89 -6.84 40.95
C GLU A 305 -11.43 -7.32 40.98
N LEU A 306 -10.97 -7.87 39.84
CA LEU A 306 -9.56 -8.23 39.64
C LEU A 306 -8.78 -6.99 39.19
N VAL A 307 -7.94 -6.46 40.08
CA VAL A 307 -7.08 -5.30 39.79
C VAL A 307 -5.70 -5.79 39.36
N ILE A 308 -5.46 -5.80 38.04
CA ILE A 308 -4.13 -6.02 37.45
C ILE A 308 -3.46 -4.67 37.22
N ARG A 309 -2.20 -4.52 37.64
CA ARG A 309 -1.39 -3.31 37.44
C ARG A 309 0.02 -3.68 36.98
N VAL A 310 0.35 -3.28 35.76
CA VAL A 310 1.71 -3.31 35.20
C VAL A 310 2.30 -1.89 35.29
N THR A 311 3.46 -1.76 35.92
CA THR A 311 4.11 -0.46 36.20
C THR A 311 5.54 -0.45 35.67
N ASN A 312 5.93 0.59 34.94
CA ASN A 312 7.29 0.84 34.49
C ASN A 312 7.70 2.30 34.77
N PRO A 313 9.01 2.63 34.88
CA PRO A 313 9.48 4.00 34.89
C PRO A 313 9.14 4.72 33.58
N GLY A 314 8.70 5.96 33.69
CA GLY A 314 8.32 6.83 32.58
C GLY A 314 8.10 8.26 33.08
N ASP A 315 7.93 9.20 32.16
CA ASP A 315 7.53 10.58 32.46
C ASP A 315 6.17 10.84 31.80
N LEU A 316 5.19 11.26 32.59
CA LEU A 316 3.83 11.61 32.15
C LEU A 316 3.59 13.13 32.14
N SER A 317 4.57 13.92 32.59
CA SER A 317 4.45 15.39 32.67
C SER A 317 4.68 16.08 31.33
N GLN A 318 5.45 15.45 30.43
CA GLN A 318 5.62 15.91 29.06
C GLN A 318 4.48 15.39 28.18
N PRO A 319 3.71 16.26 27.49
CA PRO A 319 2.71 15.81 26.53
C PRO A 319 3.38 15.01 25.41
N ALA A 320 2.96 13.75 25.24
CA ALA A 320 3.49 12.71 24.34
C ALA A 320 4.65 13.18 23.45
N SER A 321 5.88 13.08 23.98
CA SER A 321 7.04 13.76 23.40
C SER A 321 7.25 13.38 21.93
N SER A 322 7.82 14.29 21.14
CA SER A 322 7.91 14.09 19.67
C SER A 322 8.64 12.81 19.25
N ALA A 323 9.39 12.15 20.14
CA ALA A 323 9.94 10.81 19.92
C ALA A 323 8.85 9.75 19.63
N ALA A 324 7.74 9.76 20.37
CA ALA A 324 6.63 8.81 20.17
C ALA A 324 5.82 9.07 18.88
N ALA A 325 5.92 10.28 18.31
CA ALA A 325 5.32 10.64 17.02
C ALA A 325 6.30 10.51 15.83
N LYS A 326 7.61 10.67 16.07
CA LYS A 326 8.68 10.45 15.07
C LYS A 326 8.95 8.95 14.86
N ALA A 327 8.86 8.15 15.90
CA ALA A 327 8.84 6.70 15.80
C ALA A 327 7.47 6.24 15.26
N GLY A 328 7.31 6.23 13.94
CA GLY A 328 6.08 5.85 13.22
C GLY A 328 5.70 4.37 13.31
N SER A 329 5.86 3.74 14.47
CA SER A 329 5.72 2.30 14.72
C SER A 329 4.72 1.93 15.83
N SER A 330 4.07 2.93 16.44
CA SER A 330 2.95 2.70 17.36
C SER A 330 1.61 2.79 16.62
N THR A 331 0.94 1.65 16.44
CA THR A 331 -0.36 1.57 15.77
C THR A 331 -1.54 1.95 16.67
N GLY A 332 -1.33 2.05 18.00
CA GLY A 332 -2.39 2.27 19.00
C GLY A 332 -3.39 1.12 19.19
N VAL A 333 -3.39 0.12 18.30
CA VAL A 333 -4.41 -0.96 18.24
C VAL A 333 -4.39 -1.86 19.48
N GLY A 334 -3.22 -2.19 20.03
CA GLY A 334 -3.09 -3.17 21.12
C GLY A 334 -3.90 -2.81 22.37
N LEU A 335 -3.65 -1.64 22.96
CA LEU A 335 -4.35 -1.18 24.17
C LEU A 335 -5.85 -0.95 23.93
N ARG A 336 -6.23 -0.49 22.74
CA ARG A 336 -7.64 -0.35 22.34
C ARG A 336 -8.34 -1.71 22.30
N ASN A 337 -7.75 -2.70 21.62
CA ASN A 337 -8.30 -4.05 21.53
C ASN A 337 -8.30 -4.79 22.89
N ALA A 338 -7.43 -4.42 23.82
CA ALA A 338 -7.48 -4.90 25.21
C ALA A 338 -8.66 -4.27 25.98
N SER A 339 -8.84 -2.95 25.87
CA SER A 339 -9.96 -2.22 26.50
C SER A 339 -11.34 -2.64 25.96
N GLU A 340 -11.45 -2.89 24.65
CA GLU A 340 -12.69 -3.35 24.03
C GLU A 340 -13.02 -4.80 24.45
N ARG A 341 -12.02 -5.69 24.58
CA ARG A 341 -12.22 -7.06 25.11
C ARG A 341 -12.57 -7.10 26.60
N LEU A 342 -11.99 -6.22 27.43
CA LEU A 342 -12.34 -6.07 28.84
C LEU A 342 -13.81 -5.69 29.07
N ARG A 343 -14.42 -4.94 28.15
CA ARG A 343 -15.86 -4.60 28.20
C ARG A 343 -16.76 -5.80 27.89
N THR A 344 -16.36 -6.68 26.97
CA THR A 344 -17.14 -7.85 26.58
C THR A 344 -17.12 -8.96 27.65
N ALA A 345 -16.01 -9.12 28.37
CA ALA A 345 -15.76 -10.24 29.28
C ALA A 345 -16.53 -10.20 30.62
N GLN A 346 -17.46 -9.28 30.84
CA GLN A 346 -18.20 -9.10 32.10
C GLN A 346 -19.33 -10.14 32.34
N THR A 347 -19.28 -11.31 31.68
CA THR A 347 -20.33 -12.35 31.74
C THR A 347 -19.76 -13.69 32.26
N PRO A 348 -20.29 -14.29 33.36
CA PRO A 348 -19.55 -15.32 34.11
C PRO A 348 -19.99 -16.79 33.86
N LEU A 349 -19.10 -17.68 33.40
CA LEU A 349 -19.31 -19.15 33.44
C LEU A 349 -18.06 -20.02 33.74
N ARG A 350 -18.14 -20.70 34.89
CA ARG A 350 -17.66 -22.06 35.31
C ARG A 350 -16.46 -22.78 34.64
N ARG A 351 -15.62 -23.43 35.48
CA ARG A 351 -14.38 -24.22 35.13
C ARG A 351 -14.49 -25.74 35.36
N PRO A 352 -13.66 -26.56 34.67
CA PRO A 352 -13.08 -27.84 35.16
C PRO A 352 -11.52 -27.83 35.26
N ARG A 353 -10.85 -28.98 35.52
CA ARG A 353 -9.44 -29.13 35.97
C ARG A 353 -8.46 -29.81 34.95
N PRO A 354 -7.11 -29.66 35.10
CA PRO A 354 -6.06 -30.20 34.20
C PRO A 354 -5.23 -31.40 34.75
N SER A 355 -4.27 -31.91 33.95
CA SER A 355 -3.20 -32.89 34.31
C SER A 355 -1.86 -32.64 33.56
N VAL A 356 -0.78 -33.40 33.81
CA VAL A 356 0.66 -32.96 33.71
C VAL A 356 1.65 -34.05 33.21
N ALA A 357 2.74 -33.70 32.46
CA ALA A 357 4.15 -34.20 32.63
C ALA A 357 5.20 -33.98 31.46
N HIS A 358 6.44 -33.56 31.82
CA HIS A 358 7.85 -33.98 31.43
C HIS A 358 8.25 -34.50 30.01
N GLY A 359 9.50 -34.41 29.47
CA GLY A 359 10.79 -33.70 29.81
C GLY A 359 12.11 -34.28 29.17
N ARG A 360 13.19 -33.46 29.00
CA ARG A 360 14.65 -33.77 28.69
C ARG A 360 15.12 -34.20 27.24
N ALA A 361 16.43 -34.45 26.98
CA ALA A 361 17.48 -33.53 26.40
C ALA A 361 18.83 -34.22 25.95
N GLY A 362 19.66 -33.66 25.00
CA GLY A 362 21.03 -34.20 24.61
C GLY A 362 21.98 -33.32 23.71
N ARG A 363 23.32 -33.53 23.65
CA ARG A 363 24.46 -32.62 23.17
C ARG A 363 25.44 -33.31 22.15
N LEU A 364 26.46 -32.77 21.40
CA LEU A 364 27.04 -31.44 20.95
C LEU A 364 28.21 -31.64 19.88
N ARG A 365 28.90 -30.56 19.40
CA ARG A 365 30.24 -30.43 18.68
C ARG A 365 30.35 -30.62 17.13
N HIS A 366 31.37 -30.15 16.36
CA HIS A 366 32.28 -28.95 16.33
C HIS A 366 33.28 -29.01 15.10
N GLY A 367 33.90 -27.90 14.61
CA GLY A 367 34.96 -27.92 13.56
C GLY A 367 35.50 -26.54 13.08
N ARG A 368 36.75 -26.42 12.53
CA ARG A 368 37.46 -25.12 12.26
C ARG A 368 38.72 -25.22 11.35
N SER A 369 39.04 -24.24 10.48
CA SER A 369 40.39 -23.91 9.92
C SER A 369 40.41 -22.59 9.09
N ALA A 370 41.59 -21.96 8.85
CA ALA A 370 41.75 -20.69 8.08
C ALA A 370 43.23 -20.32 7.74
N HIS A 371 43.50 -19.59 6.63
CA HIS A 371 44.78 -18.93 6.22
C HIS A 371 44.57 -17.99 4.98
N PRO A 372 45.52 -17.12 4.54
CA PRO A 372 46.04 -15.88 5.17
C PRO A 372 45.88 -14.63 4.24
N LEU A 373 46.61 -13.52 4.51
CA LEU A 373 46.53 -12.20 3.81
C LEU A 373 47.93 -11.68 3.40
N PRO A 374 48.04 -10.52 2.71
CA PRO A 374 48.47 -9.33 3.44
C PRO A 374 47.81 -7.99 3.04
N GLY A 375 47.72 -7.07 4.00
CA GLY A 375 47.36 -5.65 3.89
C GLY A 375 47.34 -5.02 5.29
N PRO A 376 47.51 -3.68 5.46
CA PRO A 376 47.29 -3.04 6.75
C PRO A 376 45.80 -3.18 7.14
N PRO A 377 45.47 -3.47 8.41
CA PRO A 377 44.09 -3.74 8.80
C PRO A 377 43.24 -2.46 8.74
N MET A 378 42.04 -2.59 8.20
CA MET A 378 41.04 -1.52 8.17
C MET A 378 40.28 -1.47 9.49
N LYS A 379 40.09 -0.26 10.01
CA LYS A 379 39.49 -0.01 11.33
C LYS A 379 37.97 -0.08 11.24
N ALA A 380 37.38 -1.09 11.85
CA ALA A 380 35.94 -1.28 11.92
C ALA A 380 35.34 -0.81 13.27
N LEU A 381 34.21 -0.11 13.20
CA LEU A 381 33.33 0.17 14.35
C LEU A 381 32.05 -0.66 14.21
N LEU A 382 31.60 -1.32 15.29
CA LEU A 382 30.33 -2.04 15.30
C LEU A 382 29.24 -1.21 16.01
N ILE A 383 28.19 -0.82 15.30
CA ILE A 383 27.10 0.04 15.78
C ILE A 383 25.79 -0.74 15.71
N ASP A 384 25.34 -1.24 16.86
CA ASP A 384 24.22 -2.19 16.97
C ASP A 384 23.79 -2.19 18.45
N ASP A 385 22.50 -2.09 18.78
CA ASP A 385 22.10 -2.00 20.20
C ASP A 385 22.27 -3.35 20.94
N GLU A 386 22.04 -4.45 20.24
CA GLU A 386 22.11 -5.81 20.77
C GLU A 386 23.57 -6.29 20.93
N ARG A 387 24.01 -6.52 22.19
CA ARG A 387 25.35 -7.07 22.50
C ARG A 387 25.61 -8.39 21.78
N LEU A 388 24.59 -9.24 21.65
CA LEU A 388 24.68 -10.54 20.98
C LEU A 388 24.95 -10.40 19.47
N ALA A 389 24.36 -9.39 18.81
CA ALA A 389 24.64 -9.10 17.40
C ALA A 389 26.08 -8.58 17.20
N ARG A 390 26.57 -7.71 18.10
CA ARG A 390 27.98 -7.28 18.09
C ARG A 390 28.94 -8.42 18.37
N ASN A 391 28.64 -9.31 19.32
CA ASN A 391 29.44 -10.51 19.59
C ASN A 391 29.52 -11.44 18.38
N GLU A 392 28.41 -11.65 17.68
CA GLU A 392 28.36 -12.46 16.47
C GLU A 392 29.18 -11.82 15.34
N LEU A 393 29.01 -10.52 15.08
CA LEU A 393 29.83 -9.80 14.11
C LEU A 393 31.31 -9.89 14.46
N ARG A 394 31.69 -9.68 15.73
CA ARG A 394 33.07 -9.83 16.23
C ARG A 394 33.60 -11.25 16.02
N ARG A 395 32.76 -12.28 16.20
CA ARG A 395 33.11 -13.69 15.97
C ARG A 395 33.33 -14.01 14.50
N LEU A 396 32.46 -13.51 13.62
CA LEU A 396 32.55 -13.70 12.17
C LEU A 396 33.77 -12.94 11.60
N LEU A 397 33.96 -11.69 12.00
CA LEU A 397 35.10 -10.85 11.61
C LEU A 397 36.44 -11.38 12.13
N ALA A 398 36.48 -12.21 13.19
CA ALA A 398 37.70 -12.87 13.64
C ALA A 398 38.30 -13.87 12.61
N ALA A 399 37.57 -14.22 11.53
CA ALA A 399 38.13 -14.92 10.38
C ALA A 399 38.87 -13.97 9.39
N HIS A 400 38.58 -12.67 9.42
CA HIS A 400 39.06 -11.63 8.53
C HIS A 400 40.17 -10.81 9.21
N LYS A 401 41.40 -11.32 9.17
CA LYS A 401 42.59 -10.72 9.81
C LYS A 401 43.00 -9.33 9.28
N ASP A 402 42.34 -8.83 8.25
CA ASP A 402 42.46 -7.51 7.62
C ASP A 402 41.51 -6.48 8.24
N ILE A 403 40.77 -6.84 9.29
CA ILE A 403 39.81 -5.95 9.94
C ILE A 403 40.13 -5.87 11.44
N GLU A 404 40.47 -4.67 11.90
CA GLU A 404 40.71 -4.36 13.31
C GLU A 404 39.46 -3.69 13.88
N ILE A 405 38.81 -4.31 14.86
CA ILE A 405 37.62 -3.74 15.50
C ILE A 405 38.09 -2.74 16.57
N VAL A 406 38.03 -1.45 16.25
CA VAL A 406 38.55 -0.36 17.10
C VAL A 406 37.56 0.10 18.17
N GLY A 407 36.29 -0.32 18.08
CA GLY A 407 35.29 -0.01 19.09
C GLY A 407 33.89 -0.53 18.76
N GLU A 408 32.97 -0.31 19.70
CA GLU A 408 31.57 -0.68 19.59
C GLU A 408 30.69 0.44 20.13
N ALA A 409 29.56 0.71 19.48
CA ALA A 409 28.56 1.69 19.89
C ALA A 409 27.17 1.05 20.05
N VAL A 410 26.37 1.59 20.98
CA VAL A 410 25.04 1.04 21.34
C VAL A 410 23.85 1.91 20.93
N ASP A 411 24.09 3.18 20.58
CA ASP A 411 23.10 4.11 20.05
C ASP A 411 23.76 5.19 19.17
N VAL A 412 22.96 6.06 18.56
CA VAL A 412 23.42 7.06 17.57
C VAL A 412 24.33 8.13 18.17
N GLU A 413 24.14 8.55 19.42
CA GLU A 413 25.01 9.58 20.04
C GLU A 413 26.38 8.95 20.40
N ASP A 414 26.35 7.77 21.01
CA ASP A 414 27.55 6.97 21.32
C ASP A 414 28.35 6.62 20.05
N ALA A 415 27.67 6.45 18.91
CA ALA A 415 28.29 6.28 17.60
C ALA A 415 28.94 7.57 17.07
N LEU A 416 28.29 8.74 17.19
CA LEU A 416 28.88 10.02 16.75
C LEU A 416 30.17 10.36 17.50
N ASP A 417 30.17 10.18 18.83
CA ASP A 417 31.36 10.38 19.67
C ASP A 417 32.51 9.44 19.25
N LYS A 418 32.20 8.15 19.06
CA LYS A 418 33.20 7.13 18.70
C LYS A 418 33.71 7.25 17.27
N ILE A 419 32.88 7.64 16.31
CA ILE A 419 33.32 7.94 14.93
C ILE A 419 34.28 9.14 14.95
N SER A 420 33.94 10.19 15.70
CA SER A 420 34.75 11.41 15.81
C SER A 420 36.12 11.15 16.49
N ALA A 421 36.13 10.34 17.54
CA ALA A 421 37.35 10.02 18.31
C ALA A 421 38.24 8.96 17.65
N LEU A 422 37.67 7.87 17.15
CA LEU A 422 38.42 6.70 16.67
C LEU A 422 38.74 6.74 15.18
N LYS A 423 37.99 7.53 14.39
CA LYS A 423 38.11 7.67 12.93
C LYS A 423 38.22 6.31 12.22
N PRO A 424 37.18 5.45 12.31
CA PRO A 424 37.19 4.16 11.63
C PRO A 424 37.17 4.32 10.10
N ASP A 425 37.71 3.33 9.39
CA ASP A 425 37.63 3.23 7.92
C ASP A 425 36.31 2.59 7.48
N LEU A 426 35.72 1.75 8.34
CA LEU A 426 34.53 0.93 8.11
C LEU A 426 33.58 1.00 9.32
N ILE A 427 32.28 1.12 9.07
CA ILE A 427 31.25 0.95 10.10
C ILE A 427 30.27 -0.16 9.70
N PHE A 428 29.98 -1.05 10.64
CA PHE A 428 28.83 -1.94 10.59
C PHE A 428 27.70 -1.28 11.38
N LEU A 429 26.53 -1.09 10.78
CA LEU A 429 25.49 -0.21 11.30
C LEU A 429 24.11 -0.85 11.22
N ASP A 430 23.45 -1.08 12.36
CA ASP A 430 22.03 -1.46 12.35
C ASP A 430 21.16 -0.29 11.87
N VAL A 431 20.17 -0.61 11.05
CA VAL A 431 19.13 0.30 10.59
C VAL A 431 18.14 0.66 11.72
N GLN A 432 17.84 -0.25 12.65
CA GLN A 432 16.85 -0.01 13.71
C GLN A 432 17.46 -0.07 15.12
N MET A 433 17.79 1.10 15.68
CA MET A 433 18.23 1.24 17.06
C MET A 433 17.17 1.94 17.95
N PRO A 434 17.19 1.75 19.28
CA PRO A 434 16.27 2.43 20.18
C PRO A 434 16.43 3.97 20.12
N GLY A 435 15.34 4.66 19.78
CA GLY A 435 15.26 6.13 19.77
C GLY A 435 15.63 6.80 18.44
N ALA A 436 16.44 6.16 17.59
CA ALA A 436 16.88 6.72 16.31
C ALA A 436 17.18 5.64 15.25
N ASP A 437 16.86 5.96 13.99
CA ASP A 437 17.16 5.12 12.82
C ASP A 437 18.64 5.24 12.44
N GLY A 438 19.30 4.16 12.02
CA GLY A 438 20.68 4.17 11.54
C GLY A 438 20.94 5.14 10.38
N PHE A 439 19.94 5.41 9.53
CA PHE A 439 20.04 6.44 8.49
C PHE A 439 20.21 7.85 9.09
N SER A 440 19.61 8.13 10.26
CA SER A 440 19.73 9.44 10.92
C SER A 440 21.13 9.69 11.51
N LEU A 441 21.92 8.65 11.77
CA LEU A 441 23.36 8.80 12.08
C LEU A 441 24.11 9.34 10.86
N LEU A 442 23.86 8.78 9.67
CA LEU A 442 24.53 9.18 8.43
C LEU A 442 24.13 10.58 7.97
N GLU A 443 22.91 11.03 8.28
CA GLU A 443 22.47 12.40 7.99
C GLU A 443 23.20 13.47 8.82
N GLN A 444 23.79 13.12 9.96
CA GLN A 444 24.50 14.01 10.89
C GLN A 444 26.03 14.06 10.65
N LEU A 445 26.58 13.25 9.75
CA LEU A 445 28.02 13.19 9.46
C LEU A 445 28.37 14.05 8.23
N GLU A 446 28.82 15.28 8.47
CA GLU A 446 28.94 16.30 7.40
C GLU A 446 30.24 16.22 6.56
N THR A 447 31.35 15.72 7.09
CA THR A 447 32.69 15.95 6.50
C THR A 447 33.24 14.81 5.64
N THR A 448 33.26 13.58 6.17
CA THR A 448 33.73 12.37 5.46
C THR A 448 33.04 11.14 6.04
N LEU A 449 32.31 10.39 5.22
CA LEU A 449 31.71 9.11 5.64
C LEU A 449 32.71 7.96 5.53
N PRO A 450 32.87 7.12 6.58
CA PRO A 450 33.56 5.84 6.45
C PRO A 450 32.78 4.89 5.52
N ALA A 451 33.39 3.78 5.11
CA ALA A 451 32.67 2.75 4.37
C ALA A 451 31.55 2.16 5.25
N VAL A 452 30.30 2.21 4.80
CA VAL A 452 29.15 1.69 5.57
C VAL A 452 28.78 0.30 5.07
N ILE A 453 28.58 -0.65 5.99
CA ILE A 453 27.86 -1.90 5.73
C ILE A 453 26.66 -1.97 6.69
N PHE A 454 25.45 -1.96 6.16
CA PHE A 454 24.25 -2.04 6.99
C PHE A 454 24.01 -3.46 7.49
N THR A 455 23.59 -3.59 8.74
CA THR A 455 22.97 -4.79 9.30
C THR A 455 21.47 -4.54 9.50
N THR A 456 20.61 -5.53 9.25
CA THR A 456 19.16 -5.38 9.48
C THR A 456 18.45 -6.73 9.52
N ALA A 457 17.40 -6.85 10.34
CA ALA A 457 16.53 -8.03 10.39
C ALA A 457 15.41 -8.04 9.31
N TYR A 458 15.41 -7.09 8.37
CA TYR A 458 14.29 -6.84 7.45
C TYR A 458 14.71 -6.66 5.98
N ASP A 459 14.17 -7.49 5.09
CA ASP A 459 14.37 -7.40 3.63
C ASP A 459 13.91 -6.06 3.03
N GLU A 460 12.87 -5.43 3.58
CA GLU A 460 12.35 -4.14 3.10
C GLU A 460 13.33 -2.96 3.28
N PHE A 461 14.37 -3.13 4.10
CA PHE A 461 15.46 -2.16 4.27
C PHE A 461 16.73 -2.54 3.49
N ALA A 462 16.81 -3.75 2.92
CA ALA A 462 17.90 -4.14 2.02
C ALA A 462 17.92 -3.28 0.74
N VAL A 463 16.75 -2.89 0.23
CA VAL A 463 16.63 -1.93 -0.87
C VAL A 463 17.14 -0.55 -0.44
N LYS A 464 16.82 -0.14 0.80
CA LYS A 464 17.20 1.16 1.38
C LYS A 464 18.70 1.31 1.67
N ALA A 465 19.40 0.21 1.89
CA ALA A 465 20.84 0.21 2.08
C ALA A 465 21.61 0.73 0.84
N PHE A 466 21.13 0.45 -0.38
CA PHE A 466 21.74 0.97 -1.61
C PHE A 466 21.53 2.47 -1.84
N GLU A 467 20.71 3.15 -1.02
CA GLU A 467 20.31 4.55 -1.22
C GLU A 467 21.32 5.55 -0.65
N PHE A 468 22.12 5.11 0.33
CA PHE A 468 23.06 5.96 1.10
C PHE A 468 24.53 5.82 0.66
N ASN A 469 24.80 5.26 -0.53
CA ASN A 469 26.16 4.95 -1.02
C ASN A 469 26.97 4.00 -0.10
N ALA A 470 26.26 3.24 0.75
CA ALA A 470 26.82 2.14 1.53
C ALA A 470 27.35 1.04 0.60
N LEU A 471 28.35 0.30 1.07
CA LEU A 471 29.18 -0.56 0.25
C LEU A 471 28.55 -1.95 0.03
N ASP A 472 27.84 -2.46 1.04
CA ASP A 472 26.91 -3.58 0.92
C ASP A 472 25.92 -3.61 2.10
N TYR A 473 25.04 -4.61 2.13
CA TYR A 473 24.14 -4.89 3.26
C TYR A 473 24.17 -6.36 3.67
N LEU A 474 23.95 -6.61 4.97
CA LEU A 474 23.92 -7.92 5.61
C LEU A 474 22.60 -8.09 6.35
N LEU A 475 21.82 -9.10 5.98
CA LEU A 475 20.65 -9.49 6.75
C LEU A 475 21.08 -10.18 8.05
N LYS A 476 20.43 -9.88 9.17
CA LYS A 476 20.49 -10.67 10.42
C LYS A 476 19.51 -11.84 10.26
N PRO A 477 19.94 -13.12 10.30
CA PRO A 477 21.26 -13.62 10.71
C PRO A 477 22.34 -13.51 9.63
N VAL A 478 23.50 -12.95 10.00
CA VAL A 478 24.60 -12.66 9.06
C VAL A 478 25.24 -13.97 8.56
N ASP A 479 25.05 -14.27 7.28
CA ASP A 479 25.71 -15.37 6.59
C ASP A 479 27.23 -15.08 6.42
N PRO A 480 28.13 -15.96 6.88
CA PRO A 480 29.58 -15.78 6.75
C PRO A 480 30.04 -15.58 5.29
N ASN A 481 29.41 -16.25 4.32
CA ASN A 481 29.74 -16.13 2.90
C ASN A 481 29.28 -14.77 2.35
N ARG A 482 28.14 -14.27 2.83
CA ARG A 482 27.61 -12.95 2.45
C ARG A 482 28.45 -11.83 3.04
N LEU A 483 28.91 -11.96 4.29
CA LEU A 483 29.91 -11.09 4.90
C LEU A 483 31.22 -11.10 4.09
N GLY A 484 31.74 -12.29 3.77
CA GLY A 484 32.93 -12.44 2.93
C GLY A 484 32.80 -11.75 1.57
N ALA A 485 31.67 -11.91 0.88
CA ALA A 485 31.40 -11.25 -0.39
C ALA A 485 31.29 -9.71 -0.28
N ALA A 486 30.71 -9.19 0.81
CA ALA A 486 30.68 -7.75 1.08
C ALA A 486 32.08 -7.18 1.33
N LEU A 487 32.93 -7.92 2.06
CA LEU A 487 34.31 -7.54 2.34
C LEU A 487 35.21 -7.67 1.11
N GLU A 488 35.01 -8.65 0.22
CA GLU A 488 35.70 -8.72 -1.07
C GLU A 488 35.43 -7.51 -1.97
N LYS A 489 34.18 -7.01 -2.04
CA LYS A 489 33.90 -5.74 -2.73
C LYS A 489 34.69 -4.57 -2.14
N LEU A 490 34.85 -4.55 -0.80
CA LEU A 490 35.58 -3.51 -0.09
C LEU A 490 37.09 -3.60 -0.39
N ARG A 491 37.66 -4.81 -0.35
CA ARG A 491 39.05 -5.12 -0.75
C ARG A 491 39.33 -4.70 -2.19
N LEU A 492 38.45 -5.04 -3.14
CA LEU A 492 38.57 -4.64 -4.55
C LEU A 492 38.51 -3.11 -4.74
N ARG A 493 37.68 -2.41 -3.94
CA ARG A 493 37.58 -0.94 -3.95
C ARG A 493 38.80 -0.24 -3.32
N ALA A 494 39.45 -0.86 -2.34
CA ALA A 494 40.71 -0.38 -1.77
C ALA A 494 41.90 -0.63 -2.72
N ALA A 495 41.97 -1.83 -3.32
CA ALA A 495 43.03 -2.24 -4.23
C ALA A 495 43.05 -1.48 -5.57
N SER A 496 41.94 -0.84 -5.96
CA SER A 496 41.83 -0.05 -7.19
C SER A 496 42.41 1.39 -7.09
N GLY A 497 43.03 1.74 -5.95
CA GLY A 497 44.21 2.61 -5.99
C GLY A 497 43.98 4.12 -6.20
N SER A 498 43.02 4.74 -5.50
CA SER A 498 43.06 6.20 -5.25
C SER A 498 42.38 6.60 -3.93
N PRO A 499 43.08 6.46 -2.78
CA PRO A 499 42.57 6.88 -1.46
C PRO A 499 42.30 8.39 -1.32
N ALA A 500 42.74 9.22 -2.27
CA ALA A 500 42.65 10.68 -2.19
C ALA A 500 41.37 11.29 -2.79
N GLU A 501 40.68 10.62 -3.71
CA GLU A 501 39.54 11.22 -4.43
C GLU A 501 38.17 11.03 -3.74
N ALA A 502 38.04 10.02 -2.87
CA ALA A 502 36.76 9.71 -2.21
C ALA A 502 36.33 10.79 -1.20
N ALA A 503 37.29 11.47 -0.55
CA ALA A 503 37.05 12.61 0.34
C ALA A 503 36.89 13.94 -0.40
N GLY A 504 37.01 13.96 -1.75
CA GLY A 504 37.10 15.19 -2.55
C GLY A 504 35.86 15.56 -3.37
N ARG A 505 34.80 14.74 -3.39
CA ARG A 505 33.59 15.04 -4.18
C ARG A 505 32.65 16.03 -3.49
N THR A 506 33.06 17.30 -3.46
CA THR A 506 32.21 18.42 -3.01
C THR A 506 30.95 18.61 -3.86
N ARG A 507 30.91 18.06 -5.08
CA ARG A 507 29.79 18.17 -6.03
C ARG A 507 29.36 16.83 -6.60
N LEU A 508 28.07 16.71 -6.88
CA LEU A 508 27.40 15.58 -7.49
C LEU A 508 27.66 15.53 -9.00
N SER A 509 27.87 14.32 -9.53
CA SER A 509 27.86 14.00 -10.95
C SER A 509 26.44 13.97 -11.52
N LEU A 510 26.30 14.16 -12.83
CA LEU A 510 25.03 13.98 -13.55
C LEU A 510 24.41 12.57 -13.42
N GLU A 511 25.26 11.56 -13.22
CA GLU A 511 24.88 10.15 -13.05
C GLU A 511 24.61 9.75 -11.59
N ASP A 512 24.99 10.60 -10.62
CA ASP A 512 24.65 10.38 -9.21
C ASP A 512 23.13 10.50 -9.03
N LYS A 513 22.55 9.76 -8.08
CA LYS A 513 21.11 9.77 -7.81
C LYS A 513 20.82 10.51 -6.50
N VAL A 514 19.92 11.48 -6.56
CA VAL A 514 19.36 12.16 -5.38
C VAL A 514 18.12 11.38 -4.94
N PHE A 515 18.12 10.93 -3.68
CA PHE A 515 16.92 10.41 -3.02
C PHE A 515 16.01 11.57 -2.60
N VAL A 516 14.71 11.46 -2.85
CA VAL A 516 13.70 12.42 -2.38
C VAL A 516 12.46 11.66 -1.92
N ARG A 517 11.80 12.11 -0.85
CA ARG A 517 10.66 11.44 -0.22
C ARG A 517 9.55 12.44 0.12
N GLU A 518 8.30 12.08 -0.16
CA GLU A 518 7.11 12.85 0.20
C GLU A 518 6.05 11.87 0.74
N GLY A 519 5.79 11.92 2.06
CA GLY A 519 4.95 10.94 2.75
C GLY A 519 5.53 9.52 2.67
N ASP A 520 4.75 8.60 2.10
CA ASP A 520 5.15 7.19 1.89
C ASP A 520 5.72 6.92 0.49
N GLN A 521 5.86 7.96 -0.35
CA GLN A 521 6.45 7.83 -1.68
C GLN A 521 7.91 8.27 -1.69
N CYS A 522 8.77 7.44 -2.27
CA CYS A 522 10.21 7.64 -2.39
C CYS A 522 10.62 7.58 -3.86
N TRP A 523 11.55 8.43 -4.27
CA TRP A 523 12.08 8.47 -5.63
C TRP A 523 13.60 8.59 -5.63
N PHE A 524 14.23 7.90 -6.59
CA PHE A 524 15.61 8.13 -6.97
C PHE A 524 15.63 8.95 -8.24
N VAL A 525 16.20 10.15 -8.19
CA VAL A 525 16.29 11.04 -9.34
C VAL A 525 17.76 11.15 -9.74
N PRO A 526 18.21 10.55 -10.86
CA PRO A 526 19.50 10.88 -11.45
C PRO A 526 19.61 12.40 -11.58
N VAL A 527 20.73 13.01 -11.21
CA VAL A 527 20.88 14.47 -11.20
C VAL A 527 20.53 15.07 -12.58
N LYS A 528 20.90 14.38 -13.67
CA LYS A 528 20.51 14.76 -15.05
C LYS A 528 19.00 14.80 -15.34
N ASN A 529 18.16 14.13 -14.55
CA ASN A 529 16.70 14.14 -14.68
C ASN A 529 16.03 15.27 -13.87
N ILE A 530 16.74 15.92 -12.94
CA ILE A 530 16.25 17.07 -12.20
C ILE A 530 16.18 18.27 -13.16
N ARG A 531 15.01 18.90 -13.29
CA ARG A 531 14.77 20.02 -14.23
C ARG A 531 14.87 21.38 -13.54
N LEU A 532 14.30 21.46 -12.34
CA LEU A 532 14.17 22.65 -11.52
C LEU A 532 14.22 22.26 -10.04
N LEU A 533 14.94 23.06 -9.25
CA LEU A 533 14.96 23.05 -7.80
C LEU A 533 14.39 24.38 -7.29
N GLU A 534 13.46 24.33 -6.35
CA GLU A 534 12.67 25.48 -5.94
C GLU A 534 12.57 25.61 -4.41
N SER A 535 12.90 26.78 -3.88
CA SER A 535 12.88 27.07 -2.44
C SER A 535 11.46 27.32 -1.93
N GLU A 536 11.05 26.51 -0.96
CA GLU A 536 9.76 26.59 -0.27
C GLU A 536 10.04 26.70 1.24
N GLY A 537 10.37 27.91 1.68
CA GLY A 537 10.89 28.16 3.03
C GLY A 537 12.26 27.51 3.23
N ASN A 538 12.39 26.69 4.26
CA ASN A 538 13.62 25.97 4.58
C ASN A 538 13.86 24.72 3.71
N TYR A 539 12.90 24.36 2.84
CA TYR A 539 12.91 23.14 2.04
C TYR A 539 13.14 23.44 0.55
N THR A 540 13.55 22.42 -0.21
CA THR A 540 13.73 22.50 -1.66
C THR A 540 12.81 21.50 -2.36
N ARG A 541 11.87 21.98 -3.17
CA ARG A 541 11.04 21.16 -4.05
C ARG A 541 11.84 20.75 -5.29
N VAL A 542 11.84 19.46 -5.60
CA VAL A 542 12.63 18.84 -6.68
C VAL A 542 11.71 18.43 -7.83
N HIS A 543 11.81 19.10 -8.99
CA HIS A 543 10.91 18.87 -10.14
C HIS A 543 11.57 17.96 -11.19
N PHE A 544 10.98 16.78 -11.44
CA PHE A 544 11.42 15.79 -12.43
C PHE A 544 10.21 15.02 -13.00
N ASP A 545 10.26 14.55 -14.24
CA ASP A 545 9.18 13.80 -14.92
C ASP A 545 7.77 14.43 -14.76
N ASP A 546 6.89 13.86 -13.92
CA ASP A 546 5.59 14.46 -13.51
C ASP A 546 5.52 14.74 -11.99
N ASN A 547 6.62 14.57 -11.26
CA ASN A 547 6.71 14.60 -9.80
C ASN A 547 7.37 15.90 -9.29
N LYS A 548 7.04 16.28 -8.04
CA LYS A 548 7.55 17.51 -7.39
C LYS A 548 7.70 17.41 -5.85
N PRO A 549 8.31 16.34 -5.31
CA PRO A 549 8.46 16.15 -3.86
C PRO A 549 9.38 17.18 -3.20
N GLN A 550 9.20 17.33 -1.88
CA GLN A 550 10.04 18.18 -1.03
C GLN A 550 11.30 17.44 -0.54
N LEU A 551 12.42 18.16 -0.48
CA LEU A 551 13.68 17.72 0.12
C LEU A 551 14.02 18.60 1.33
N PHE A 552 14.41 17.97 2.44
CA PHE A 552 14.72 18.61 3.72
C PHE A 552 16.11 19.27 3.74
N ARG A 553 16.48 20.00 2.66
CA ARG A 553 17.71 20.80 2.56
C ARG A 553 17.39 22.15 1.91
N SER A 554 18.14 23.18 2.28
CA SER A 554 17.99 24.52 1.69
C SER A 554 18.49 24.55 0.24
N LEU A 555 17.95 25.46 -0.57
CA LEU A 555 18.33 25.56 -1.99
C LEU A 555 19.81 25.91 -2.19
N THR A 556 20.42 26.66 -1.26
CA THR A 556 21.85 27.00 -1.29
C THR A 556 22.73 25.79 -0.98
N ALA A 557 22.37 24.98 0.03
CA ALA A 557 23.08 23.73 0.34
C ALA A 557 22.91 22.64 -0.75
N MET A 558 21.98 22.84 -1.69
CA MET A 558 21.89 22.05 -2.91
C MET A 558 22.70 22.65 -4.06
N GLU A 559 22.67 23.97 -4.25
CA GLU A 559 23.49 24.68 -5.24
C GLU A 559 25.00 24.42 -5.07
N GLU A 560 25.52 24.48 -3.84
CA GLU A 560 26.93 24.23 -3.53
C GLU A 560 27.39 22.83 -3.96
N ARG A 561 26.47 21.85 -3.89
CA ARG A 561 26.67 20.44 -4.22
C ARG A 561 26.39 20.10 -5.69
N LEU A 562 25.97 21.05 -6.52
CA LEU A 562 25.67 20.83 -7.93
C LEU A 562 26.77 21.44 -8.81
N ASP A 563 27.00 20.82 -9.97
CA ASP A 563 27.95 21.37 -10.94
C ASP A 563 27.36 22.59 -11.66
N ALA A 564 27.99 23.74 -11.48
CA ALA A 564 27.63 25.03 -12.09
C ALA A 564 27.78 25.05 -13.63
N LYS A 565 28.36 24.01 -14.25
CA LYS A 565 28.30 23.76 -15.70
C LYS A 565 26.93 23.24 -16.17
N HIS A 566 26.17 22.62 -15.27
CA HIS A 566 24.92 21.93 -15.58
C HIS A 566 23.71 22.59 -14.90
N PHE A 567 23.91 23.22 -13.74
CA PHE A 567 22.88 23.93 -12.98
C PHE A 567 23.18 25.43 -12.88
N PHE A 568 22.13 26.24 -12.98
CA PHE A 568 22.21 27.70 -12.96
C PHE A 568 21.14 28.31 -12.05
N ARG A 569 21.52 29.22 -11.15
CA ARG A 569 20.59 29.86 -10.20
C ARG A 569 19.85 31.03 -10.82
N ALA A 570 18.76 30.70 -11.50
CA ALA A 570 17.88 31.65 -12.18
C ALA A 570 17.49 32.87 -11.34
N ASN A 571 17.11 32.64 -10.08
CA ASN A 571 16.75 33.68 -9.13
C ASN A 571 16.89 33.19 -7.67
N ARG A 572 16.59 34.05 -6.70
CA ARG A 572 16.70 33.73 -5.26
C ARG A 572 15.94 32.47 -4.83
N LYS A 573 14.87 32.09 -5.53
CA LYS A 573 14.03 30.92 -5.24
C LYS A 573 14.29 29.69 -6.12
N GLN A 574 15.00 29.80 -7.25
CA GLN A 574 14.96 28.76 -8.28
C GLN A 574 16.34 28.51 -8.92
N VAL A 575 16.71 27.23 -9.05
CA VAL A 575 17.90 26.73 -9.76
C VAL A 575 17.46 25.77 -10.86
N ILE A 576 17.88 26.00 -12.10
CA ILE A 576 17.47 25.24 -13.29
C ILE A 576 18.60 24.37 -13.84
N ASN A 577 18.25 23.25 -14.47
CA ASN A 577 19.18 22.41 -15.23
C ASN A 577 19.23 22.88 -16.69
N LEU A 578 20.42 23.23 -17.18
CA LEU A 578 20.64 23.80 -18.50
C LEU A 578 20.29 22.83 -19.64
N ALA A 579 20.46 21.52 -19.44
CA ALA A 579 20.08 20.50 -20.44
C ALA A 579 18.57 20.45 -20.71
N TRP A 580 17.75 20.95 -19.78
CA TRP A 580 16.29 20.99 -19.86
C TRP A 580 15.74 22.32 -20.40
N VAL A 581 16.60 23.28 -20.78
CA VAL A 581 16.17 24.49 -21.47
C VAL A 581 15.64 24.15 -22.87
N ASP A 582 14.48 24.71 -23.21
CA ASP A 582 13.74 24.57 -24.47
C ASP A 582 13.85 25.84 -25.33
N GLY A 583 13.91 27.00 -24.69
CA GLY A 583 14.11 28.30 -25.34
C GLY A 583 14.20 29.45 -24.33
N ILE A 584 14.59 30.63 -24.81
CA ILE A 584 14.64 31.87 -24.02
C ILE A 584 13.91 33.00 -24.73
N GLU A 585 13.14 33.79 -23.98
CA GLU A 585 12.36 34.93 -24.46
C GLU A 585 12.81 36.21 -23.72
N PRO A 586 12.91 37.38 -24.39
CA PRO A 586 13.11 38.66 -23.70
C PRO A 586 11.95 38.93 -22.72
N TRP A 587 12.26 39.35 -21.49
CA TRP A 587 11.26 39.67 -20.48
C TRP A 587 11.34 41.14 -20.06
N PHE A 588 10.33 41.60 -19.31
CA PHE A 588 10.18 43.00 -18.92
C PHE A 588 11.42 43.52 -18.16
N SER A 589 11.72 44.82 -18.30
CA SER A 589 12.88 45.49 -17.70
C SER A 589 14.26 44.86 -18.02
N GLY A 590 14.38 44.14 -19.14
CA GLY A 590 15.65 43.54 -19.60
C GLY A 590 16.01 42.23 -18.91
N GLY A 591 15.03 41.55 -18.29
CA GLY A 591 15.17 40.16 -17.87
C GLY A 591 15.13 39.17 -19.04
N LEU A 592 15.21 37.89 -18.71
CA LEU A 592 14.98 36.77 -19.64
C LEU A 592 13.97 35.81 -19.01
N LEU A 593 13.08 35.26 -19.83
CA LEU A 593 12.17 34.18 -19.45
C LEU A 593 12.69 32.88 -20.06
N VAL A 594 13.13 31.95 -19.22
CA VAL A 594 13.63 30.63 -19.63
C VAL A 594 12.46 29.66 -19.67
N ARG A 595 12.26 29.03 -20.82
CA ARG A 595 11.30 27.94 -21.00
C ARG A 595 12.02 26.61 -20.82
N LEU A 596 11.47 25.73 -19.99
CA LEU A 596 11.98 24.37 -19.77
C LEU A 596 11.12 23.33 -20.50
N LYS A 597 11.75 22.24 -20.94
CA LYS A 597 11.10 21.07 -21.53
C LYS A 597 10.13 20.47 -20.51
N GLY A 598 8.84 20.42 -20.85
CA GLY A 598 7.73 20.17 -19.92
C GLY A 598 6.86 21.39 -19.62
N GLY A 599 7.18 22.58 -20.17
CA GLY A 599 6.30 23.75 -20.16
C GLY A 599 6.44 24.68 -18.94
N LEU A 600 7.31 24.33 -17.98
CA LEU A 600 7.68 25.24 -16.89
C LEU A 600 8.39 26.50 -17.47
N LYS A 601 8.09 27.66 -16.89
CA LYS A 601 8.73 28.94 -17.23
C LYS A 601 9.37 29.54 -15.98
N VAL A 602 10.59 30.06 -16.12
CA VAL A 602 11.43 30.56 -15.02
C VAL A 602 12.00 31.93 -15.38
N GLU A 603 11.81 32.91 -14.49
CA GLU A 603 12.30 34.28 -14.70
C GLU A 603 13.75 34.44 -14.22
N LEU A 604 14.61 35.00 -15.09
CA LEU A 604 15.94 35.48 -14.77
C LEU A 604 15.89 36.97 -14.41
N SER A 605 16.40 37.30 -13.21
CA SER A 605 16.67 38.70 -12.84
C SER A 605 17.66 39.35 -13.81
N ARG A 606 17.63 40.68 -14.01
CA ARG A 606 18.50 41.39 -14.98
C ARG A 606 19.99 41.05 -14.85
N ARG A 607 20.51 40.83 -13.63
CA ARG A 607 21.88 40.36 -13.39
C ARG A 607 22.08 38.92 -13.86
N GLN A 608 21.24 37.99 -13.39
CA GLN A 608 21.32 36.58 -13.82
C GLN A 608 21.07 36.41 -15.33
N ALA A 609 20.33 37.30 -15.97
CA ALA A 609 20.13 37.34 -17.42
C ALA A 609 21.38 37.80 -18.19
N GLN A 610 22.28 38.57 -17.56
CA GLN A 610 23.61 38.87 -18.09
C GLN A 610 24.55 37.68 -17.85
N ASP A 611 24.67 37.23 -16.59
CA ASP A 611 25.50 36.07 -16.19
C ASP A 611 25.17 34.81 -17.04
N PHE A 612 23.90 34.61 -17.41
CA PHE A 612 23.44 33.52 -18.28
C PHE A 612 23.84 33.70 -19.75
N ARG A 613 23.82 34.94 -20.29
CA ARG A 613 24.24 35.20 -21.67
C ARG A 613 25.74 34.97 -21.83
N GLU A 614 26.55 35.47 -20.90
CA GLU A 614 28.02 35.32 -20.91
C GLU A 614 28.46 33.86 -20.77
N ARG A 615 27.67 33.00 -20.09
CA ARG A 615 27.91 31.54 -20.01
C ARG A 615 27.43 30.75 -21.23
N MET A 616 26.58 31.32 -22.08
CA MET A 616 25.93 30.63 -23.21
C MET A 616 26.34 31.18 -24.57
N SER A 617 27.18 32.22 -24.62
CA SER A 617 27.96 32.62 -25.80
C SER A 617 29.12 31.64 -26.05
N LEU A 618 29.41 31.40 -27.34
CA LEU A 618 30.60 30.70 -27.82
C LEU A 618 31.86 31.56 -27.72
#